data_AF-A0A4Y9VST1-F1
#
_entry.id   AF-A0A4Y9VST1-F1
#
_cell.length_a   1.000
_cell.length_b   1.000
_cell.length_c   1.000
_cell.angle_alpha   90.00
_cell.angle_beta   90.00
_cell.angle_gamma   90.00
#
_symmetry.space_group_name_H-M   'P 1'
#
loop_
_entity.id
_entity.type
_entity.pdbx_description
1 polymer ?
#
loop_
_entity_poly.entity_id
_entity_poly.type
_entity_poly.pdbx_seq_one_letter_code
_entity_poly.pdbx_strand_id
1 'polypeptide(L)'
;MPFTNANKNKVTVQAQAQKMNKPSSLRTALEAALPELKKNPERVLVFIDKGQIVSTQAPTFSFEYHYTLNVIITDYSAHSDNIFIPLLVWVREHQPSLLTGKPDSGMSFEAEIINHKNTDISITLALTEAVIVTLEQGKLVSRHAEEPKLLDITGPTGWQLFANDNEVLQTPLEVIIQ
;
A
#
# COMPACT_ATOMS: atom_id res chain seq x y z
N MET A 1 -41.34 -30.16 -25.74
CA MET A 1 -41.05 -29.47 -24.46
C MET A 1 -39.62 -28.96 -24.52
N PRO A 2 -39.36 -27.67 -24.24
CA PRO A 2 -38.07 -27.04 -24.49
C PRO A 2 -37.12 -27.27 -23.32
N PHE A 3 -35.87 -27.65 -23.61
CA PHE A 3 -34.78 -27.54 -22.64
C PHE A 3 -34.17 -26.16 -22.77
N THR A 4 -34.40 -25.36 -21.74
CA THR A 4 -33.87 -24.02 -21.50
C THR A 4 -32.35 -24.03 -21.61
N ASN A 5 -31.82 -23.24 -22.53
CA ASN A 5 -30.39 -22.96 -22.64
C ASN A 5 -29.97 -22.08 -21.45
N ALA A 6 -29.38 -22.70 -20.42
CA ALA A 6 -28.72 -21.97 -19.35
C ALA A 6 -27.50 -21.25 -19.95
N ASN A 7 -27.70 -19.97 -20.28
CA ASN A 7 -26.64 -19.08 -20.70
C ASN A 7 -25.62 -19.01 -19.55
N LYS A 8 -24.51 -19.73 -19.70
CA LYS A 8 -23.36 -19.65 -18.78
C LYS A 8 -22.79 -18.26 -18.94
N ASN A 9 -23.24 -17.32 -18.11
CA ASN A 9 -22.61 -16.02 -17.94
C ASN A 9 -21.15 -16.26 -17.52
N LYS A 10 -20.26 -16.31 -18.51
CA LYS A 10 -18.82 -16.27 -18.29
C LYS A 10 -18.52 -14.89 -17.72
N VAL A 11 -18.41 -14.81 -16.40
CA VAL A 11 -17.84 -13.65 -15.74
C VAL A 11 -16.42 -13.51 -16.27
N THR A 12 -16.19 -12.46 -17.06
CA THR A 12 -14.89 -12.15 -17.63
C THR A 12 -14.25 -11.10 -16.74
N VAL A 13 -13.16 -11.45 -16.07
CA VAL A 13 -12.36 -10.52 -15.28
C VAL A 13 -11.42 -9.80 -16.23
N GLN A 14 -11.49 -8.47 -16.28
CA GLN A 14 -10.46 -7.67 -16.92
C GLN A 14 -9.62 -7.03 -15.83
N ALA A 15 -8.51 -7.69 -15.49
CA ALA A 15 -7.45 -7.05 -14.73
C ALA A 15 -6.72 -6.09 -15.67
N GLN A 16 -6.64 -4.80 -15.30
CA GLN A 16 -5.61 -3.96 -15.89
C GLN A 16 -4.25 -4.58 -15.54
N ALA A 17 -3.31 -4.58 -16.48
CA ALA A 17 -2.05 -5.33 -16.44
C ALA A 17 -1.02 -4.79 -15.43
N GLN A 18 -1.46 -4.43 -14.22
CA GLN A 18 -0.60 -3.99 -13.14
C GLN A 18 -0.43 -5.14 -12.14
N LYS A 19 0.78 -5.69 -12.12
CA LYS A 19 1.38 -6.32 -10.93
C LYS A 19 1.16 -5.37 -9.74
N MET A 20 0.92 -5.89 -8.52
CA MET A 20 0.78 -5.10 -7.28
C MET A 20 1.54 -3.77 -7.32
N ASN A 21 0.88 -2.68 -6.92
CA ASN A 21 1.35 -1.32 -7.13
C ASN A 21 2.45 -0.93 -6.13
N LYS A 22 2.32 -1.32 -4.86
CA LYS A 22 3.27 -0.89 -3.82
C LYS A 22 4.72 -1.35 -4.05
N PRO A 23 5.01 -2.61 -4.45
CA PRO A 23 6.38 -3.06 -4.72
C PRO A 23 7.08 -2.25 -5.81
N SER A 24 6.38 -1.96 -6.92
CA SER A 24 6.93 -1.18 -8.03
C SER A 24 7.06 0.31 -7.70
N SER A 25 6.10 0.85 -6.94
CA SER A 25 6.15 2.23 -6.41
C SER A 25 7.34 2.43 -5.48
N LEU A 26 7.57 1.53 -4.51
CA LEU A 26 8.70 1.63 -3.59
C LEU A 26 10.04 1.55 -4.33
N ARG A 27 10.18 0.61 -5.27
CA ARG A 27 11.39 0.51 -6.10
C ARG A 27 11.66 1.83 -6.83
N THR A 28 10.63 2.40 -7.46
CA THR A 28 10.74 3.67 -8.18
C THR A 28 11.14 4.81 -7.25
N ALA A 29 10.57 4.86 -6.03
CA ALA A 29 10.89 5.88 -5.03
C ALA A 29 12.36 5.78 -4.56
N LEU A 30 12.85 4.57 -4.28
CA LEU A 30 14.24 4.34 -3.90
C LEU A 30 15.21 4.67 -5.04
N GLU A 31 14.91 4.23 -6.26
CA GLU A 31 15.71 4.59 -7.44
C GLU A 31 15.73 6.11 -7.66
N ALA A 32 14.58 6.79 -7.49
CA ALA A 32 14.51 8.25 -7.60
C ALA A 32 15.40 8.97 -6.58
N ALA A 33 15.44 8.48 -5.34
CA ALA A 33 16.19 9.08 -4.25
C ALA A 33 17.68 8.71 -4.23
N LEU A 34 18.07 7.60 -4.88
CA LEU A 34 19.42 7.05 -4.83
C LEU A 34 20.06 7.05 -6.24
N PRO A 35 20.81 8.11 -6.61
CA PRO A 35 21.43 8.22 -7.94
C PRO A 35 22.36 7.06 -8.30
N GLU A 36 22.99 6.42 -7.31
CA GLU A 36 23.87 5.26 -7.53
C GLU A 36 23.08 4.01 -7.96
N LEU A 37 21.84 3.85 -7.46
CA LEU A 37 20.98 2.74 -7.84
C LEU A 37 20.39 2.91 -9.24
N LYS A 38 20.18 4.16 -9.70
CA LYS A 38 19.80 4.41 -11.10
C LYS A 38 20.84 3.94 -12.10
N LYS A 39 22.12 4.01 -11.75
CA LYS A 39 23.22 3.54 -12.62
C LYS A 39 23.26 2.00 -12.69
N ASN A 40 22.84 1.34 -11.62
CA ASN A 40 22.92 -0.11 -11.45
C ASN A 40 21.60 -0.66 -10.85
N PRO A 41 20.49 -0.66 -11.62
CA PRO A 41 19.17 -1.05 -11.11
C PRO A 41 19.11 -2.52 -10.64
N GLU A 42 19.98 -3.38 -11.17
CA GLU A 42 20.10 -4.79 -10.77
C GLU A 42 20.53 -4.99 -9.30
N ARG A 43 21.06 -3.96 -8.65
CA ARG A 43 21.42 -3.99 -7.22
C ARG A 43 20.22 -3.90 -6.29
N VAL A 44 19.04 -3.60 -6.82
CA VAL A 44 17.78 -3.58 -6.07
C VAL A 44 16.96 -4.80 -6.45
N LEU A 45 16.86 -5.72 -5.52
CA LEU A 45 16.04 -6.91 -5.65
C LEU A 45 14.78 -6.72 -4.80
N VAL A 46 13.63 -7.10 -5.35
CA VAL A 46 12.33 -6.97 -4.68
C VAL A 46 11.61 -8.30 -4.74
N PHE A 47 11.31 -8.86 -3.58
CA PHE A 47 10.64 -10.14 -3.42
C PHE A 47 9.39 -9.99 -2.55
N ILE A 48 8.44 -10.88 -2.76
CA ILE A 48 7.20 -10.94 -2.00
C ILE A 48 7.09 -12.33 -1.41
N ASP A 49 7.00 -12.38 -0.08
CA ASP A 49 6.91 -13.59 0.71
C ASP A 49 5.65 -13.58 1.57
N LYS A 50 5.27 -14.77 2.07
CA LYS A 50 4.15 -14.96 3.01
C LYS A 50 2.84 -14.31 2.54
N GLY A 51 2.58 -14.35 1.24
CA GLY A 51 1.38 -13.75 0.64
C GLY A 51 0.09 -14.43 1.11
N GLN A 52 -0.91 -13.62 1.44
CA GLN A 52 -2.25 -14.01 1.84
C GLN A 52 -3.28 -13.15 1.11
N ILE A 53 -4.46 -13.73 0.88
CA ILE A 53 -5.63 -13.03 0.35
C ILE A 53 -6.66 -12.96 1.48
N VAL A 54 -7.03 -11.75 1.88
CA VAL A 54 -8.04 -11.50 2.89
C VAL A 54 -9.28 -10.95 2.20
N SER A 55 -10.42 -11.62 2.40
CA SER A 55 -11.70 -11.21 1.82
C SER A 55 -12.80 -11.41 2.85
N THR A 56 -13.85 -10.61 2.75
CA THR A 56 -15.07 -10.80 3.53
C THR A 56 -16.12 -11.55 2.71
N GLN A 57 -17.19 -12.05 3.35
CA GLN A 57 -18.36 -12.61 2.66
C GLN A 57 -19.30 -11.52 2.10
N ALA A 58 -18.78 -10.31 1.85
CA ALA A 58 -19.55 -9.26 1.22
C ALA A 58 -19.98 -9.67 -0.20
N PRO A 59 -21.08 -9.12 -0.74
CA PRO A 59 -21.52 -9.41 -2.10
C PRO A 59 -20.52 -9.00 -3.20
N THR A 60 -19.53 -8.17 -2.86
CA THR A 60 -18.46 -7.72 -3.78
C THR A 60 -17.27 -8.67 -3.73
N PHE A 61 -16.57 -8.85 -4.85
CA PHE A 61 -15.31 -9.61 -4.92
C PHE A 61 -14.06 -8.80 -4.52
N SER A 62 -14.23 -7.74 -3.73
CA SER A 62 -13.13 -6.93 -3.21
C SER A 62 -12.36 -7.70 -2.15
N PHE A 63 -11.04 -7.55 -2.13
CA PHE A 63 -10.14 -8.28 -1.23
C PHE A 63 -8.90 -7.45 -0.92
N GLU A 64 -8.06 -7.92 0.00
CA GLU A 64 -6.79 -7.30 0.37
C GLU A 64 -5.66 -8.32 0.22
N TYR A 65 -4.56 -7.91 -0.41
CA TYR A 65 -3.30 -8.64 -0.33
C TYR A 65 -2.63 -8.31 1.00
N HIS A 66 -2.21 -9.33 1.74
CA HIS A 66 -1.28 -9.18 2.87
C HIS A 66 0.00 -9.91 2.51
N TYR A 67 1.15 -9.28 2.67
CA TYR A 67 2.42 -9.91 2.32
C TYR A 67 3.61 -9.27 3.03
N THR A 68 4.73 -9.98 3.01
CA THR A 68 6.03 -9.45 3.40
C THR A 68 6.79 -9.04 2.14
N LEU A 69 7.08 -7.74 2.01
CA LEU A 69 7.96 -7.22 0.97
C LEU A 69 9.40 -7.25 1.48
N ASN A 70 10.28 -7.90 0.72
CA ASN A 70 11.72 -7.92 0.97
C ASN A 70 12.42 -7.12 -0.12
N VAL A 71 13.12 -6.05 0.28
CA VAL A 71 13.95 -5.22 -0.60
C VAL A 71 15.40 -5.42 -0.23
N ILE A 72 16.20 -5.92 -1.16
CA ILE A 72 17.63 -6.13 -0.96
C ILE A 72 18.39 -5.13 -1.82
N ILE A 73 19.30 -4.40 -1.20
CA ILE A 73 20.21 -3.45 -1.84
C ILE A 73 21.62 -3.98 -1.63
N THR A 74 22.31 -4.30 -2.71
CA THR A 74 23.66 -4.88 -2.66
C THR A 74 24.76 -3.88 -2.99
N ASP A 75 25.96 -4.13 -2.46
CA ASP A 75 27.18 -3.33 -2.71
C ASP A 75 26.97 -1.82 -2.47
N TYR A 76 26.21 -1.47 -1.44
CA TYR A 76 25.89 -0.07 -1.16
C TYR A 76 27.02 0.59 -0.36
N SER A 77 27.53 1.72 -0.86
CA SER A 77 28.73 2.36 -0.31
C SER A 77 28.55 3.75 0.29
N ALA A 78 27.35 4.32 0.17
CA ALA A 78 27.02 5.62 0.75
C ALA A 78 26.36 5.48 2.13
N HIS A 79 25.99 6.60 2.73
CA HIS A 79 25.32 6.60 4.03
C HIS A 79 23.95 5.91 3.95
N SER A 80 23.63 5.05 4.91
CA SER A 80 22.38 4.27 4.97
C SER A 80 21.13 5.17 5.13
N ASP A 81 21.27 6.32 5.79
CA ASP A 81 20.22 7.35 5.88
C ASP A 81 19.63 7.74 4.52
N ASN A 82 20.44 7.71 3.46
CA ASN A 82 19.96 7.99 2.10
C ASN A 82 18.97 6.94 1.59
N ILE A 83 18.94 5.74 2.18
CA ILE A 83 17.95 4.70 1.91
C ILE A 83 16.75 4.87 2.85
N PHE A 84 17.01 4.98 4.15
CA PHE A 84 15.95 4.91 5.15
C PHE A 84 15.06 6.16 5.18
N ILE A 85 15.59 7.35 4.91
CA ILE A 85 14.76 8.56 4.87
C ILE A 85 13.73 8.49 3.72
N PRO A 86 14.11 8.21 2.46
CA PRO A 86 13.14 8.01 1.37
C PRO A 86 12.18 6.85 1.62
N LEU A 87 12.66 5.75 2.22
CA LEU A 87 11.80 4.64 2.62
C LEU A 87 10.70 5.13 3.59
N LEU A 88 11.08 5.87 4.64
CA LEU A 88 10.12 6.38 5.63
C LEU A 88 9.13 7.37 5.00
N VAL A 89 9.57 8.21 4.07
CA VAL A 89 8.68 9.09 3.29
C VAL A 89 7.68 8.27 2.49
N TRP A 90 8.13 7.21 1.81
CA TRP A 90 7.26 6.33 1.04
C TRP A 90 6.26 5.58 1.94
N VAL A 91 6.74 5.03 3.07
CA VAL A 91 5.92 4.30 4.04
C VAL A 91 4.85 5.20 4.66
N ARG A 92 5.15 6.47 4.93
CA ARG A 92 4.16 7.42 5.45
C ARG A 92 2.94 7.55 4.53
N GLU A 93 3.16 7.51 3.22
CA GLU A 93 2.08 7.63 2.22
C GLU A 93 1.41 6.28 1.94
N HIS A 94 2.18 5.20 1.85
CA HIS A 94 1.69 3.92 1.32
C HIS A 94 1.46 2.84 2.38
N GLN A 95 1.96 2.98 3.60
CA GLN A 95 1.69 2.04 4.70
C GLN A 95 1.92 2.72 6.06
N PRO A 96 1.18 3.80 6.40
CA PRO A 96 1.39 4.55 7.63
C PRO A 96 1.25 3.71 8.89
N SER A 97 0.51 2.59 8.83
CA SER A 97 0.35 1.62 9.92
C SER A 97 1.68 1.04 10.44
N LEU A 98 2.76 1.09 9.64
CA LEU A 98 4.09 0.64 10.07
C LEU A 98 4.81 1.65 10.98
N LEU A 99 4.37 2.92 11.01
CA LEU A 99 5.00 4.02 11.75
C LEU A 99 4.45 4.13 13.18
N THR A 100 4.55 3.05 13.95
CA THR A 100 3.93 2.96 15.29
C THR A 100 4.80 3.53 16.42
N GLY A 101 6.07 3.84 16.16
CA GLY A 101 7.06 4.20 17.18
C GLY A 101 7.46 3.05 18.11
N LYS A 102 7.06 1.81 17.79
CA LYS A 102 7.38 0.60 18.56
C LYS A 102 8.26 -0.34 17.72
N PRO A 103 9.16 -1.11 18.36
CA PRO A 103 9.76 -2.26 17.69
C PRO A 103 8.67 -3.26 17.27
N ASP A 104 9.00 -4.13 16.32
CA ASP A 104 8.11 -5.18 15.78
C ASP A 104 6.85 -4.66 15.07
N SER A 105 6.91 -3.44 14.51
CA SER A 105 5.80 -2.84 13.76
C SER A 105 5.53 -3.48 12.40
N GLY A 106 6.29 -4.50 12.01
CA GLY A 106 6.30 -5.05 10.65
C GLY A 106 7.28 -4.37 9.71
N MET A 107 8.13 -3.47 10.21
CA MET A 107 9.25 -2.89 9.46
C MET A 107 10.56 -3.21 10.17
N SER A 108 11.47 -3.90 9.49
CA SER A 108 12.80 -4.23 10.00
C SER A 108 13.85 -4.18 8.90
N PHE A 109 15.13 -4.18 9.30
CA PHE A 109 16.24 -4.31 8.36
C PHE A 109 17.34 -5.18 8.94
N GLU A 110 18.13 -5.76 8.05
CA GLU A 110 19.38 -6.44 8.32
C GLU A 110 20.47 -5.80 7.46
N ALA A 111 21.68 -5.67 8.00
CA ALA A 111 22.82 -5.11 7.30
C ALA A 111 24.02 -6.04 7.43
N GLU A 112 24.56 -6.47 6.31
CA GLU A 112 25.79 -7.25 6.23
C GLU A 112 26.93 -6.36 5.75
N ILE A 113 27.87 -6.06 6.65
CA ILE A 113 29.04 -5.23 6.33
C ILE A 113 30.05 -6.12 5.59
N ILE A 114 30.17 -5.93 4.28
CA ILE A 114 31.10 -6.72 3.45
C ILE A 114 32.53 -6.23 3.66
N ASN A 115 32.75 -4.92 3.67
CA ASN A 115 34.06 -4.30 3.89
C ASN A 115 33.91 -2.87 4.43
N HIS A 116 35.02 -2.12 4.55
CA HIS A 116 35.03 -0.74 5.06
C HIS A 116 34.20 0.27 4.23
N LYS A 117 33.70 -0.14 3.06
CA LYS A 117 32.94 0.69 2.13
C LYS A 117 31.59 0.09 1.79
N ASN A 118 31.49 -1.22 1.56
CA ASN A 118 30.29 -1.85 1.02
C ASN A 118 29.49 -2.57 2.10
N THR A 119 28.18 -2.40 2.04
CA THR A 119 27.20 -3.05 2.90
C THR A 119 26.04 -3.56 2.05
N ASP A 120 25.59 -4.79 2.31
CA ASP A 120 24.33 -5.30 1.80
C ASP A 120 23.23 -5.03 2.83
N ILE A 121 22.10 -4.51 2.36
CA ILE A 121 20.98 -4.11 3.23
C ILE A 121 19.73 -4.85 2.77
N SER A 122 19.13 -5.60 3.67
CA SER A 122 17.83 -6.26 3.47
C SER A 122 16.77 -5.54 4.31
N ILE A 123 15.71 -5.09 3.68
CA ILE A 123 14.60 -4.37 4.32
C ILE A 123 13.35 -5.24 4.20
N THR A 124 12.68 -5.44 5.33
CA THR A 124 11.47 -6.26 5.43
C THR A 124 10.29 -5.38 5.83
N LEU A 125 9.22 -5.38 5.04
CA LEU A 125 7.99 -4.63 5.29
C LEU A 125 6.77 -5.55 5.26
N ALA A 126 5.92 -5.50 6.29
CA ALA A 126 4.60 -6.11 6.29
C ALA A 126 3.62 -5.13 5.62
N LEU A 127 3.21 -5.44 4.39
CA LEU A 127 2.37 -4.57 3.58
C LEU A 127 0.98 -5.16 3.39
N THR A 128 0.02 -4.25 3.24
CA THR A 128 -1.34 -4.56 2.80
C THR A 128 -1.63 -3.89 1.47
N GLU A 129 -2.53 -4.42 0.63
CA GLU A 129 -2.92 -3.76 -0.61
C GLU A 129 -4.35 -4.11 -0.99
N ALA A 130 -5.27 -3.16 -0.78
CA ALA A 130 -6.69 -3.37 -1.02
C ALA A 130 -7.02 -3.27 -2.51
N VAL A 131 -7.80 -4.24 -3.00
CA VAL A 131 -8.32 -4.33 -4.35
C VAL A 131 -9.83 -4.20 -4.31
N ILE A 132 -10.35 -3.16 -4.95
CA ILE A 132 -11.77 -2.90 -5.09
C ILE A 132 -12.22 -3.49 -6.42
N VAL A 133 -13.24 -4.35 -6.36
CA VAL A 133 -13.82 -4.96 -7.56
C VAL A 133 -15.25 -4.44 -7.76
N THR A 134 -15.47 -3.84 -8.93
CA THR A 134 -16.78 -3.32 -9.38
C THR A 134 -17.33 -4.13 -10.54
N LEU A 135 -18.66 -4.12 -10.71
CA LEU A 135 -19.32 -4.69 -11.89
C LEU A 135 -19.67 -3.56 -12.86
N GLU A 136 -18.94 -3.48 -13.97
CA GLU A 136 -19.12 -2.44 -15.00
C GLU A 136 -19.53 -3.10 -16.31
N GLN A 137 -20.72 -2.76 -16.81
CA GLN A 137 -21.27 -3.31 -18.06
C GLN A 137 -21.23 -4.86 -18.13
N GLY A 138 -21.46 -5.52 -16.99
CA GLY A 138 -21.44 -6.99 -16.89
C GLY A 138 -20.04 -7.61 -16.77
N LYS A 139 -18.98 -6.80 -16.60
CA LYS A 139 -17.59 -7.24 -16.40
C LYS A 139 -17.10 -6.88 -15.00
N LEU A 140 -16.30 -7.75 -14.40
CA LEU A 140 -15.60 -7.41 -13.17
C LEU A 140 -14.35 -6.59 -13.51
N VAL A 141 -14.29 -5.39 -12.94
CA VAL A 141 -13.17 -4.45 -13.07
C VAL A 141 -12.54 -4.31 -11.69
N SER A 142 -11.23 -4.51 -11.59
CA SER A 142 -10.47 -4.39 -10.35
C SER A 142 -9.59 -3.16 -10.38
N ARG A 143 -9.52 -2.44 -9.26
CA ARG A 143 -8.58 -1.33 -9.04
C ARG A 143 -7.93 -1.45 -7.67
N HIS A 144 -6.67 -1.07 -7.56
CA HIS A 144 -5.99 -0.95 -6.28
C HIS A 144 -6.44 0.34 -5.59
N ALA A 145 -6.78 0.27 -4.32
CA ALA A 145 -7.10 1.42 -3.51
C ALA A 145 -5.83 2.07 -2.98
N GLU A 146 -5.83 3.40 -2.90
CA GLU A 146 -4.82 4.14 -2.15
C GLU A 146 -5.06 3.99 -0.65
N GLU A 147 -4.02 4.25 0.14
CA GLU A 147 -4.18 4.32 1.60
C GLU A 147 -5.17 5.42 1.97
N PRO A 148 -5.98 5.20 3.03
CA PRO A 148 -6.76 6.28 3.60
C PRO A 148 -5.81 7.40 4.01
N LYS A 149 -6.03 8.60 3.47
CA LYS A 149 -5.29 9.78 3.93
C LYS A 149 -5.54 9.93 5.42
N LEU A 150 -4.46 9.95 6.20
CA LEU A 150 -4.54 10.39 7.59
C LEU A 150 -5.12 11.79 7.54
N LEU A 151 -6.37 11.93 7.96
CA LEU A 151 -7.01 13.23 8.09
C LEU A 151 -6.12 14.05 9.03
N ASP A 152 -5.71 15.25 8.60
CA ASP A 152 -5.39 16.30 9.56
C ASP A 152 -6.68 16.51 10.34
N ILE A 153 -6.79 15.86 11.50
CA ILE A 153 -7.95 15.99 12.38
C ILE A 153 -7.92 17.38 13.01
N THR A 154 -8.30 18.39 12.25
CA THR A 154 -9.60 18.98 12.54
C THR A 154 -10.62 17.96 12.02
N GLY A 155 -11.25 17.18 12.91
CA GLY A 155 -12.29 16.22 12.50
C GLY A 155 -13.32 16.89 11.58
N PRO A 156 -14.17 16.14 10.86
CA PRO A 156 -15.04 16.78 9.90
C PRO A 156 -15.88 17.84 10.64
N THR A 157 -15.77 19.07 10.17
CA THR A 157 -16.41 20.25 10.76
C THR A 157 -17.85 20.33 10.25
N GLY A 158 -18.76 20.90 11.04
CA GLY A 158 -20.16 21.04 10.63
C GLY A 158 -21.04 19.80 10.83
N TRP A 159 -20.62 18.83 11.65
CA TRP A 159 -21.52 17.78 12.12
C TRP A 159 -22.22 18.19 13.41
N GLN A 160 -23.49 17.83 13.51
CA GLN A 160 -24.30 17.94 14.71
C GLN A 160 -24.53 16.54 15.28
N LEU A 161 -24.27 16.36 16.57
CA LEU A 161 -24.63 15.16 17.31
C LEU A 161 -26.02 15.35 17.90
N PHE A 162 -26.97 14.49 17.52
CA PHE A 162 -28.28 14.42 18.16
C PHE A 162 -28.37 13.20 19.08
N ALA A 163 -28.93 13.35 20.27
CA ALA A 163 -29.36 12.25 21.13
C ALA A 163 -30.82 12.46 21.52
N ASN A 164 -31.67 11.47 21.24
CA ASN A 164 -33.12 11.54 21.45
C ASN A 164 -33.74 12.79 20.80
N ASP A 165 -33.41 13.04 19.53
CA ASP A 165 -33.85 14.19 18.73
C ASP A 165 -33.43 15.57 19.26
N ASN A 166 -32.61 15.63 20.32
CA ASN A 166 -32.02 16.87 20.82
C ASN A 166 -30.58 17.01 20.34
N GLU A 167 -30.22 18.20 19.85
CA GLU A 167 -28.84 18.54 19.54
C GLU A 167 -28.01 18.59 20.83
N VAL A 168 -26.96 17.77 20.89
CA VAL A 168 -26.07 17.59 22.05
C VAL A 168 -24.73 18.28 21.83
N LEU A 169 -24.26 18.37 20.58
CA LEU A 169 -22.98 18.97 20.25
C LEU A 169 -22.96 19.43 18.79
N GLN A 170 -22.40 20.61 18.53
CA GLN A 170 -22.09 21.10 17.19
C GLN A 170 -20.61 21.49 17.12
N THR A 171 -19.92 21.12 16.04
CA THR A 171 -18.58 21.64 15.75
C THR A 171 -18.67 22.84 14.80
N PRO A 172 -17.82 23.88 14.96
CA PRO A 172 -17.81 25.03 14.06
C PRO A 172 -17.48 24.59 12.63
N LEU A 173 -18.16 25.18 11.64
CA LEU A 173 -17.87 25.01 10.22
C LEU A 173 -16.61 25.82 9.86
N GLU A 174 -15.46 25.17 9.65
CA GLU A 174 -14.33 25.83 9.02
C GLU A 174 -14.43 25.68 7.51
N VAL A 175 -14.89 26.75 6.85
CA VAL A 175 -14.86 26.90 5.39
C VAL A 175 -13.49 27.48 5.02
N ILE A 176 -12.52 26.63 4.70
CA ILE A 176 -11.26 27.08 4.11
C ILE A 176 -11.46 27.13 2.59
N ILE A 177 -11.68 28.34 2.07
CA ILE A 177 -11.53 28.65 0.64
C ILE A 177 -10.16 29.30 0.49
N GLN A 178 -9.16 28.57 -0.02
CA GLN A 178 -8.01 29.12 -0.76
C GLN A 178 -7.53 28.11 -1.79
#